data_AF-A0A4J1XBN2-F1
#
_entry.id   AF-A0A4J1XBN2-F1
#
_cell.length_a   1.000
_cell.length_b   1.000
_cell.length_c   1.000
_cell.angle_alpha   90.00
_cell.angle_beta   90.00
_cell.angle_gamma   90.00
#
_symmetry.space_group_name_H-M   'P 1'
#
loop_
_entity.id
_entity.type
_entity.pdbx_description
1 polymer ?
#
loop_
_entity_poly.entity_id
_entity_poly.type
_entity_poly.pdbx_seq_one_letter_code
_entity_poly.pdbx_strand_id
1 'polypeptide(L)' 'MKIYPQVQTPRKSSKLKPLTVEDKAYNHALSKERSKVENIFAKVKTFKMISTTYRNHRKRFGLRMNLIAGIINHELGF' A
#
# COMPACT_ATOMS: atom_id res chain seq x y z
N MET A 1 12.81 -15.77 0.95
CA MET A 1 12.18 -14.43 0.97
C MET A 1 12.86 -13.62 2.06
N LYS A 2 13.42 -12.46 1.75
CA LYS A 2 14.10 -11.62 2.76
C LYS A 2 13.03 -11.03 3.69
N ILE A 3 13.03 -11.46 4.95
CA ILE A 3 12.09 -10.97 5.97
C ILE A 3 12.74 -9.77 6.63
N TYR A 4 12.05 -8.64 6.59
CA TYR A 4 12.45 -7.42 7.27
C TYR A 4 11.77 -7.39 8.64
N PRO A 5 12.52 -7.29 9.76
CA PRO A 5 11.94 -7.36 11.10
C PRO A 5 10.91 -6.24 11.38
N GLN A 6 11.01 -5.12 10.67
CA GLN A 6 10.06 -4.00 10.77
C GLN A 6 8.74 -4.22 10.01
N VAL A 7 8.63 -5.25 9.17
CA VAL A 7 7.45 -5.46 8.31
C VAL A 7 6.45 -6.38 8.98
N GLN A 8 5.24 -5.87 9.20
CA GLN A 8 4.12 -6.67 9.65
C GLN A 8 3.51 -7.46 8.48
N THR A 9 3.46 -8.78 8.63
CA THR A 9 2.89 -9.68 7.62
C THR A 9 1.75 -10.49 8.22
N PRO A 10 0.68 -10.76 7.44
CA PRO A 10 -0.41 -11.61 7.92
C PRO A 10 0.10 -13.00 8.24
N ARG A 11 -0.41 -13.57 9.34
CA ARG A 11 -0.18 -14.97 9.70
C ARG A 11 -0.93 -15.85 8.70
N LYS A 12 -0.24 -16.83 8.13
CA LYS A 12 -0.81 -17.75 7.14
C LYS A 12 -1.20 -19.06 7.81
N SER A 13 -2.39 -19.57 7.47
CA SER A 13 -2.77 -20.94 7.83
C SER A 13 -1.95 -21.95 7.03
N SER A 14 -1.74 -23.13 7.59
CA SER A 14 -1.23 -24.31 6.88
C SER A 14 -2.05 -25.54 7.28
N LYS A 15 -1.91 -26.64 6.53
CA LYS A 15 -2.65 -27.88 6.79
C LYS A 15 -2.50 -28.39 8.23
N LEU A 16 -1.31 -28.21 8.83
CA LEU A 16 -1.00 -28.67 10.20
C LEU A 16 -1.15 -27.58 11.26
N LYS A 17 -1.28 -26.31 10.85
CA LYS A 17 -1.41 -25.16 11.75
C LYS A 17 -2.54 -24.26 11.25
N PRO A 18 -3.80 -24.56 11.65
CA PRO A 18 -4.91 -23.63 11.42
C PRO A 18 -4.70 -22.34 12.21
N LEU A 19 -5.31 -21.25 11.75
CA LEU A 19 -5.25 -19.96 12.42
C LEU A 19 -6.04 -20.01 13.73
N THR A 20 -5.40 -19.57 14.81
CA THR A 20 -6.09 -19.38 16.09
C THR A 20 -7.00 -18.15 16.02
N VAL A 21 -7.81 -17.93 17.06
CA VAL A 21 -8.69 -16.76 17.13
C VAL A 21 -7.87 -15.47 17.21
N GLU A 22 -6.77 -15.49 17.94
CA GLU A 22 -5.82 -14.38 18.08
C GLU A 22 -5.13 -14.06 16.76
N ASP A 23 -4.74 -15.08 15.98
CA ASP A 23 -4.16 -14.90 14.65
C ASP A 23 -5.13 -14.20 13.70
N LYS A 24 -6.41 -14.58 13.75
CA LYS A 24 -7.47 -13.97 12.94
C LYS A 24 -7.70 -12.52 13.35
N ALA A 25 -7.75 -12.23 14.65
CA ALA A 25 -7.90 -10.87 15.17
C ALA A 25 -6.71 -9.98 14.75
N TYR A 26 -5.48 -10.49 14.85
CA TYR A 26 -4.28 -9.81 14.37
C TYR A 26 -4.35 -9.52 12.86
N ASN A 27 -4.67 -10.53 12.06
CA ASN A 27 -4.79 -10.36 10.60
C ASN A 27 -5.88 -9.35 10.22
N HIS A 28 -7.01 -9.34 10.93
CA HIS A 28 -8.09 -8.39 10.71
C HIS A 28 -7.66 -6.95 11.03
N ALA A 29 -6.97 -6.73 12.16
CA ALA A 29 -6.41 -5.42 12.50
C ALA A 29 -5.40 -4.93 11.46
N LEU A 30 -4.49 -5.80 11.04
CA LEU A 30 -3.51 -5.50 9.99
C LEU A 30 -4.19 -5.21 8.64
N SER A 31 -5.27 -5.91 8.31
CA SER A 31 -6.05 -5.66 7.10
C SER A 31 -6.70 -4.27 7.12
N LYS A 32 -7.26 -3.85 8.27
CA LYS A 32 -7.88 -2.53 8.44
C LYS A 32 -6.87 -1.39 8.21
N GLU A 33 -5.64 -1.57 8.70
CA GLU A 33 -4.53 -0.64 8.44
C GLU A 33 -4.19 -0.58 6.94
N ARG A 34 -4.06 -1.75 6.29
CA ARG A 34 -3.73 -1.86 4.87
C ARG A 34 -4.78 -1.27 3.95
N SER A 35 -6.07 -1.45 4.24
CA SER A 35 -7.16 -0.91 3.43
C SER A 35 -7.08 0.61 3.26
N LYS A 36 -6.63 1.35 4.29
CA LYS A 36 -6.41 2.80 4.19
C LYS A 36 -5.33 3.13 3.15
N VAL A 37 -4.22 2.40 3.19
CA VAL A 37 -3.09 2.57 2.26
C VAL A 37 -3.48 2.15 0.84
N GLU A 38 -4.24 1.07 0.69
CA GLU A 38 -4.75 0.60 -0.60
C GLU A 38 -5.69 1.62 -1.25
N ASN A 39 -6.55 2.27 -0.45
CA ASN A 39 -7.43 3.35 -0.93
C ASN A 39 -6.62 4.55 -1.45
N ILE A 40 -5.52 4.91 -0.78
CA ILE A 40 -4.60 5.96 -1.27
C ILE A 40 -3.95 5.50 -2.57
N PHE A 41 -3.46 4.26 -2.66
CA PHE A 41 -2.89 3.74 -3.90
C PHE A 41 -3.90 3.68 -5.05
N ALA A 42 -5.18 3.44 -4.78
CA ALA A 42 -6.23 3.51 -5.78
C ALA A 42 -6.33 4.93 -6.37
N LYS A 43 -6.32 5.96 -5.52
CA LYS A 43 -6.27 7.38 -5.96
C LYS A 43 -5.02 7.67 -6.79
N VAL A 44 -3.86 7.21 -6.34
CA VAL A 44 -2.58 7.39 -7.07
C VAL A 44 -2.64 6.76 -8.47
N LYS A 45 -3.28 5.58 -8.61
CA LYS A 45 -3.42 4.88 -9.90
C LYS A 45 -4.39 5.55 -10.88
N THR A 46 -5.21 6.51 -10.46
CA THR A 46 -6.06 7.28 -11.38
C THR A 46 -5.23 8.10 -12.37
N PHE A 47 -4.03 8.52 -11.96
CA PHE A 47 -3.11 9.25 -12.81
C PHE A 47 -2.52 8.32 -13.89
N LYS A 48 -2.80 8.62 -15.17
CA LYS A 48 -2.29 7.86 -16.34
C LYS A 48 -0.77 7.66 -16.33
N MET A 49 -0.06 8.61 -15.73
CA MET A 49 1.38 8.58 -15.52
C MET A 49 1.86 7.34 -14.73
N ILE A 50 1.01 6.84 -13.82
CA ILE A 50 1.31 5.73 -12.90
C ILE A 50 0.59 4.45 -13.35
N SER A 51 -0.62 4.54 -13.91
CA SER A 51 -1.35 3.36 -14.41
C SER A 51 -0.85 2.82 -15.75
N THR A 52 -0.03 3.59 -16.48
CA THR A 52 0.55 3.15 -17.76
C THR A 52 2.06 3.32 -17.77
N THR A 53 2.72 2.75 -18.77
CA THR A 53 4.16 2.91 -18.95
C THR A 53 4.53 4.38 -19.10
N TYR A 54 5.33 4.86 -18.17
CA TYR A 54 5.82 6.23 -18.19
C TYR A 54 6.85 6.44 -19.31
N ARG A 55 6.49 7.22 -20.35
CA ARG A 55 7.32 7.48 -21.54
C ARG A 55 8.09 8.81 -21.52
N ASN A 56 7.91 9.64 -20.48
CA ASN A 56 8.59 10.94 -20.38
C ASN A 56 9.99 10.82 -19.78
N HIS A 57 10.82 11.86 -19.94
CA HIS A 57 12.14 11.91 -19.30
C HIS A 57 12.05 11.74 -17.78
N ARG A 58 12.87 10.83 -17.25
CA ARG A 58 12.90 10.44 -15.83
C ARG A 58 13.45 11.51 -14.89
N LYS A 59 14.20 12.50 -15.41
CA LYS A 59 14.81 13.59 -14.61
C LYS A 59 13.80 14.32 -13.70
N ARG A 60 12.54 14.47 -14.14
CA ARG A 60 11.47 15.13 -13.36
C ARG A 60 10.40 14.17 -12.82
N PHE A 61 10.65 12.86 -12.84
CA PHE A 61 9.68 11.87 -12.35
C PHE A 61 9.37 12.06 -10.86
N GLY A 62 10.40 12.18 -10.01
CA GLY A 62 10.22 12.42 -8.58
C GLY A 62 9.42 13.68 -8.27
N LEU A 63 9.69 14.78 -8.99
CA LEU A 63 8.91 16.02 -8.83
C LEU A 63 7.43 15.81 -9.17
N ARG A 64 7.12 15.10 -10.27
CA ARG A 64 5.73 14.79 -10.64
C ARG A 64 5.04 13.92 -9.59
N MET A 65 5.75 12.93 -9.05
CA MET A 65 5.23 12.08 -7.97
C MET A 65 4.95 12.90 -6.70
N ASN A 66 5.84 13.82 -6.32
CA ASN A 66 5.64 14.70 -5.16
C ASN A 66 4.43 15.61 -5.33
N LEU A 67 4.22 16.17 -6.53
CA LEU A 67 3.04 17.00 -6.82
C LEU A 67 1.75 16.18 -6.75
N ILE A 68 1.73 14.97 -7.31
CA ILE A 68 0.57 14.06 -7.21
C ILE A 68 0.27 13.71 -5.75
N ALA A 69 1.30 13.38 -4.96
CA ALA A 69 1.14 13.11 -3.54
C ALA A 69 0.60 14.33 -2.78
N GLY A 70 1.08 15.53 -3.09
CA GLY A 70 0.58 16.78 -2.53
C GLY A 70 -0.91 17.01 -2.81
N ILE A 71 -1.36 16.77 -4.05
CA ILE A 71 -2.78 16.87 -4.42
C ILE A 71 -3.62 15.85 -3.64
N ILE A 72 -3.19 14.59 -3.58
CA ILE A 72 -3.91 13.54 -2.87
C ILE A 72 -3.98 13.83 -1.37
N ASN A 73 -2.89 14.33 -0.77
CA ASN A 73 -2.86 14.69 0.64
C ASN A 73 -3.83 15.83 0.94
N HIS A 74 -3.84 16.88 0.10
CA HIS A 74 -4.77 17.99 0.22
C HIS A 74 -6.24 17.54 0.11
N GLU A 75 -6.57 16.65 -0.83
CA GLU A 75 -7.93 16.09 -0.94
C GLU A 75 -8.36 15.25 0.26
N LEU A 76 -7.41 14.59 0.92
CA LEU A 76 -7.67 13.72 2.06
C LEU A 76 -7.63 14.47 3.40
N GLY A 77 -7.29 15.76 3.39
CA GLY A 77 -7.21 16.59 4.58
C GLY A 77 -6.04 16.24 5.50
N PHE A 78 -4.94 15.73 4.93
CA PHE A 78 -3.68 15.52 5.64
C PHE A 78 -2.87 16.82 5.79
#